data_AF-A0A9W8BD17-F1
#
_entry.id   AF-A0A9W8BD17-F1
#
_cell.length_a   1.000
_cell.length_b   1.000
_cell.length_c   1.000
_cell.angle_alpha   90.00
_cell.angle_beta   90.00
_cell.angle_gamma   90.00
#
_symmetry.space_group_name_H-M   'P 1'
#
loop_
_entity.id
_entity.type
_entity.pdbx_description
1 polymer ?
#
loop_
_entity_poly.entity_id
_entity_poly.type
_entity_poly.pdbx_seq_one_letter_code
_entity_poly.pdbx_strand_id
1 'polypeptide(L)'
;AQGRRAFHSSRIAQRIIGTQPLQAKETANTLSPRYEVIDHTYDAVVLGAGGAGLRAVMGLAEAGFKTACVTKLFPTRSHTVAAQGGINAALGNMTKDDWRWHMYDTVKGSDWLGDQDAIHYMCREAPKAVIELEHMGLPFSRTPEGLIYQRPFGGQSLEYGKGGQARRTCCAADRTGHAMLHTMYGNSLKYDATFFVEYFGLDLLMEDG
;
A
#
# COMPACT_ATOMS: atom_id res chain seq x y z
N ALA A 1 -7.50 46.98 -9.92
CA ALA A 1 -6.16 46.38 -9.96
C ALA A 1 -6.24 44.96 -9.39
N GLN A 2 -6.36 43.95 -10.25
CA GLN A 2 -6.46 42.53 -9.86
C GLN A 2 -5.06 41.91 -9.77
N GLY A 3 -4.66 41.51 -8.56
CA GLY A 3 -3.42 40.77 -8.31
C GLY A 3 -3.59 39.29 -8.65
N ARG A 4 -2.90 38.81 -9.69
CA ARG A 4 -2.75 37.38 -9.97
C ARG A 4 -1.79 36.77 -8.93
N ARG A 5 -2.28 35.80 -8.15
CA ARG A 5 -1.43 34.95 -7.30
C ARG A 5 -0.61 34.03 -8.21
N ALA A 6 0.72 34.06 -8.07
CA ALA A 6 1.61 33.14 -8.74
C ALA A 6 1.54 31.77 -8.04
N PHE A 7 1.18 30.73 -8.79
CA PHE A 7 1.31 29.35 -8.31
C PHE A 7 2.79 28.98 -8.27
N HIS A 8 3.24 28.45 -7.13
CA HIS A 8 4.58 27.94 -6.93
C HIS A 8 4.79 26.69 -7.80
N SER A 9 5.65 26.77 -8.83
CA SER A 9 6.12 25.57 -9.53
C SER A 9 7.40 25.09 -8.84
N SER A 10 7.32 23.93 -8.18
CA SER A 10 8.53 23.18 -7.87
C SER A 10 9.10 22.68 -9.21
N ARG A 11 10.41 22.82 -9.41
CA ARG A 11 11.08 22.21 -10.56
C ARG A 11 10.92 20.70 -10.42
N ILE A 12 10.30 20.06 -11.40
CA ILE A 12 10.28 18.60 -11.53
C ILE A 12 11.74 18.19 -11.78
N ALA A 13 12.41 17.69 -10.75
CA ALA A 13 13.66 16.98 -10.91
C ALA A 13 13.35 15.71 -11.71
N GLN A 14 13.89 15.65 -12.92
CA GLN A 14 14.03 14.47 -13.79
C GLN A 14 12.94 13.40 -13.65
N ARG A 15 11.96 13.46 -14.57
CA ARG A 15 11.08 12.33 -14.87
C ARG A 15 11.95 11.20 -15.42
N ILE A 16 12.27 10.20 -14.62
CA ILE A 16 12.79 8.92 -15.12
C ILE A 16 11.65 8.30 -15.92
N ILE A 17 11.70 8.48 -17.23
CA ILE A 17 10.88 7.70 -18.16
C ILE A 17 11.65 6.39 -18.29
N GLY A 18 11.09 5.31 -17.76
CA GLY A 18 11.51 3.95 -18.03
C GLY A 18 11.60 3.74 -19.54
N THR A 19 12.80 3.92 -20.07
CA THR A 19 13.15 3.72 -21.49
C THR A 19 14.07 2.53 -21.63
N GLN A 20 14.35 1.82 -20.53
CA GLN A 20 15.19 0.64 -20.59
C GLN A 20 14.40 -0.48 -21.28
N PRO A 21 14.90 -1.03 -22.39
CA PRO A 21 14.28 -2.20 -23.00
C PRO A 21 14.25 -3.32 -21.97
N LEU A 22 13.16 -4.09 -21.96
CA LEU A 22 13.08 -5.33 -21.20
C LEU A 22 14.34 -6.15 -21.48
N GLN A 23 15.24 -6.25 -20.51
CA GLN A 23 16.41 -7.11 -20.60
C GLN A 23 15.93 -8.54 -20.36
N ALA A 24 15.40 -9.12 -21.42
CA ALA A 24 15.02 -10.51 -21.53
C ALA A 24 16.09 -11.21 -22.37
N LYS A 25 16.54 -12.38 -21.95
CA LYS A 25 17.41 -13.25 -22.75
C LYS A 25 16.75 -14.61 -22.85
N GLU A 26 16.83 -15.22 -24.03
CA GLU A 26 16.47 -16.63 -24.17
C GLU A 26 17.43 -17.47 -23.32
N THR A 27 16.88 -18.43 -22.59
CA THR A 27 17.65 -19.26 -21.64
C THR A 27 18.59 -20.17 -22.42
N ALA A 28 19.89 -20.13 -22.12
CA ALA A 28 20.89 -20.96 -22.79
C ALA A 28 20.73 -22.48 -22.50
N ASN A 29 20.12 -22.82 -21.36
CA ASN A 29 19.81 -24.19 -20.95
C ASN A 29 18.31 -24.44 -21.06
N THR A 30 17.89 -25.16 -22.11
CA THR A 30 16.50 -25.59 -22.25
C THR A 30 16.22 -26.75 -21.28
N LEU A 31 15.54 -26.46 -20.16
CA LEU A 31 15.03 -27.48 -19.23
C LEU A 31 14.08 -28.48 -19.93
N SER A 32 13.45 -28.07 -21.04
CA SER A 32 12.65 -28.91 -21.92
C SER A 32 12.57 -28.27 -23.30
N PRO A 33 12.73 -29.01 -24.41
CA PRO A 33 12.59 -28.47 -25.77
C PRO A 33 11.14 -28.09 -26.13
N ARG A 34 10.16 -28.32 -25.23
CA ARG A 34 8.74 -28.06 -25.46
C ARG A 34 8.28 -26.66 -25.04
N TYR A 35 9.08 -25.93 -24.26
CA TYR A 35 8.71 -24.61 -23.77
C TYR A 35 9.88 -23.65 -23.92
N GLU A 36 9.62 -22.48 -24.51
CA GLU A 36 10.56 -21.37 -24.51
C GLU A 36 10.68 -20.82 -23.08
N VAL A 37 11.91 -20.70 -22.58
CA VAL A 37 12.20 -20.13 -21.26
C VAL A 37 12.91 -18.80 -21.47
N ILE A 38 12.31 -17.74 -20.93
CA ILE A 38 12.84 -16.37 -21.01
C ILE A 38 13.36 -15.97 -19.64
N ASP A 39 14.66 -15.70 -19.57
CA ASP A 39 15.31 -15.23 -18.35
C ASP A 39 15.22 -13.71 -18.25
N HIS A 40 14.94 -13.25 -17.03
CA HIS A 40 14.91 -11.85 -16.68
C HIS A 40 15.76 -11.59 -15.43
N THR A 41 16.43 -10.43 -15.39
CA THR A 41 17.23 -10.00 -14.24
C THR A 41 16.74 -8.65 -13.70
N TYR A 42 16.44 -8.64 -12.40
CA TYR A 42 15.93 -7.51 -11.63
C TYR A 42 16.62 -7.45 -10.26
N ASP A 43 16.63 -6.28 -9.63
CA ASP A 43 17.15 -6.14 -8.26
C ASP A 43 16.14 -6.70 -7.24
N ALA A 44 14.85 -6.53 -7.53
CA ALA A 44 13.76 -7.05 -6.71
C ALA A 44 12.57 -7.49 -7.57
N VAL A 45 11.93 -8.59 -7.16
CA VAL A 45 10.70 -9.10 -7.76
C VAL A 45 9.61 -9.14 -6.70
N VAL A 46 8.51 -8.45 -6.94
CA VAL A 46 7.31 -8.45 -6.09
C VAL A 46 6.25 -9.33 -6.73
N LEU A 47 5.88 -10.42 -6.05
CA LEU A 47 4.81 -11.31 -6.49
C LEU A 47 3.47 -10.88 -5.87
N GLY A 48 2.61 -10.29 -6.71
CA GLY A 48 1.28 -9.81 -6.38
C GLY A 48 1.14 -8.29 -6.47
N ALA A 49 0.03 -7.81 -7.03
CA ALA A 49 -0.28 -6.39 -7.21
C ALA A 49 -1.53 -5.93 -6.44
N GLY A 50 -1.73 -6.48 -5.23
CA GLY A 50 -2.69 -5.95 -4.26
C GLY A 50 -2.15 -4.70 -3.55
N GLY A 51 -2.83 -4.25 -2.49
CA GLY A 51 -2.40 -3.05 -1.75
C GLY A 51 -0.97 -3.13 -1.22
N ALA A 52 -0.60 -4.27 -0.62
CA ALA A 52 0.75 -4.50 -0.11
C ALA A 52 1.80 -4.53 -1.23
N GLY A 53 1.55 -5.30 -2.29
CA GLY A 53 2.47 -5.44 -3.41
C GLY A 53 2.71 -4.12 -4.16
N LEU A 54 1.64 -3.35 -4.43
CA LEU A 54 1.78 -2.03 -5.07
C LEU A 54 2.56 -1.06 -4.17
N ARG A 55 2.30 -1.03 -2.86
CA ARG A 55 3.06 -0.15 -1.95
C ARG A 55 4.53 -0.55 -1.86
N ALA A 56 4.85 -1.86 -1.90
CA ALA A 56 6.22 -2.36 -1.92
C ALA A 56 6.94 -2.00 -3.23
N VAL A 57 6.30 -2.22 -4.38
CA VAL A 57 6.82 -1.85 -5.70
C VAL A 57 7.12 -0.36 -5.78
N MET A 58 6.19 0.48 -5.33
CA MET A 58 6.41 1.93 -5.28
C MET A 58 7.62 2.29 -4.41
N GLY A 59 7.75 1.69 -3.22
CA GLY A 59 8.87 1.97 -2.32
C GLY A 59 10.22 1.53 -2.89
N LEU A 60 10.28 0.35 -3.52
CA LEU A 60 11.50 -0.15 -4.15
C LEU A 60 11.91 0.71 -5.35
N ALA A 61 10.95 1.05 -6.22
CA ALA A 61 11.22 1.88 -7.39
C ALA A 61 11.57 3.33 -7.00
N GLU A 62 10.95 3.90 -5.97
CA GLU A 62 11.30 5.21 -5.40
C GLU A 62 12.74 5.23 -4.85
N ALA A 63 13.18 4.12 -4.25
CA ALA A 63 14.55 3.96 -3.76
C ALA A 63 15.58 3.67 -4.88
N GLY A 64 15.15 3.55 -6.14
CA GLY A 64 16.03 3.38 -7.30
C GLY A 64 16.32 1.92 -7.69
N PHE A 65 15.64 0.94 -7.09
CA PHE A 65 15.80 -0.47 -7.45
C PHE A 65 15.04 -0.82 -8.73
N LYS A 66 15.69 -1.55 -9.64
CA LYS A 66 15.06 -2.12 -10.83
C LYS A 66 14.08 -3.21 -10.40
N THR A 67 12.80 -2.87 -10.37
CA THR A 67 11.75 -3.68 -9.73
C THR A 67 10.79 -4.27 -10.76
N ALA A 68 10.54 -5.58 -10.67
CA ALA A 68 9.47 -6.26 -11.39
C ALA A 68 8.28 -6.53 -10.47
N CYS A 69 7.07 -6.29 -10.95
CA CYS A 69 5.82 -6.68 -10.30
C CYS A 69 5.13 -7.76 -11.14
N VAL A 70 5.06 -8.98 -10.62
CA VAL A 70 4.40 -10.11 -11.28
C VAL A 70 3.02 -10.29 -10.66
N THR A 71 1.97 -10.31 -11.48
CA THR A 71 0.60 -10.44 -10.96
C THR A 71 -0.27 -11.28 -11.87
N LYS A 72 -1.00 -12.24 -11.29
CA LYS A 72 -1.90 -13.13 -12.03
C LYS A 72 -3.20 -12.45 -12.50
N LEU A 73 -3.51 -11.27 -11.97
CA LEU A 73 -4.65 -10.44 -12.35
C LEU A 73 -4.15 -9.05 -12.72
N PHE A 74 -4.93 -8.32 -13.52
CA PHE A 74 -4.77 -6.88 -13.61
C PHE A 74 -4.83 -6.25 -12.20
N PRO A 75 -3.90 -5.34 -11.81
CA PRO A 75 -3.73 -4.92 -10.41
C PRO A 75 -5.01 -4.52 -9.67
N THR A 76 -5.90 -3.75 -10.30
CA THR A 76 -7.15 -3.29 -9.68
C THR A 76 -8.23 -4.36 -9.52
N ARG A 77 -7.98 -5.59 -9.97
CA ARG A 77 -8.83 -6.78 -9.74
C ARG A 77 -8.37 -7.61 -8.54
N SER A 78 -7.28 -7.23 -7.88
CA SER A 78 -6.84 -7.84 -6.63
C SER A 78 -7.90 -7.72 -5.53
N HIS A 79 -7.98 -8.70 -4.62
CA HIS A 79 -9.04 -8.76 -3.61
C HIS A 79 -9.06 -7.55 -2.64
N THR A 80 -7.97 -6.80 -2.52
CA THR A 80 -7.93 -5.50 -1.83
C THR A 80 -9.07 -4.56 -2.29
N VAL A 81 -9.50 -4.64 -3.56
CA VAL A 81 -10.60 -3.82 -4.12
C VAL A 81 -11.93 -4.03 -3.39
N ALA A 82 -12.14 -5.23 -2.83
CA ALA A 82 -13.37 -5.62 -2.16
C ALA A 82 -13.42 -5.20 -0.69
N ALA A 83 -12.33 -4.66 -0.13
CA ALA A 83 -12.34 -4.19 1.26
C ALA A 83 -13.29 -2.97 1.41
N GLN A 84 -14.13 -3.00 2.44
CA GLN A 84 -15.15 -1.98 2.67
C GLN A 84 -14.83 -1.15 3.91
N GLY A 85 -14.67 -1.87 5.03
CA GLY A 85 -14.41 -1.44 6.41
C GLY A 85 -13.71 -0.09 6.58
N GLY A 86 -12.52 0.02 6.02
CA GLY A 86 -11.64 1.16 6.27
C GLY A 86 -10.25 0.68 6.66
N ILE A 87 -9.44 1.62 7.12
CA ILE A 87 -8.08 1.40 7.63
C ILE A 87 -7.93 2.10 8.98
N ASN A 88 -7.40 1.39 9.96
CA ASN A 88 -7.28 1.91 11.32
C ASN A 88 -6.05 2.79 11.46
N ALA A 89 -6.22 4.00 11.99
CA ALA A 89 -5.13 4.87 12.41
C ALA A 89 -5.59 5.79 13.54
N ALA A 90 -4.76 5.91 14.59
CA ALA A 90 -5.04 6.80 15.71
C ALA A 90 -4.74 8.27 15.34
N LEU A 91 -5.50 8.83 14.38
CA LEU A 91 -5.39 10.22 13.94
C LEU A 91 -5.99 11.21 14.95
N GLY A 92 -6.97 10.76 15.72
CA GLY A 92 -7.64 11.60 16.71
C GLY A 92 -8.62 12.63 16.12
N ASN A 93 -9.12 12.41 14.90
CA ASN A 93 -9.96 13.39 14.20
C ASN A 93 -11.40 13.45 14.74
N MET A 94 -11.89 12.36 15.35
CA MET A 94 -13.27 12.28 15.88
C MET A 94 -13.33 12.45 17.39
N THR A 95 -12.31 11.93 18.08
CA THR A 95 -12.12 11.94 19.52
C THR A 95 -10.62 11.85 19.78
N LYS A 96 -10.14 12.28 20.95
CA LYS A 96 -8.77 11.99 21.37
C LYS A 96 -8.49 10.50 21.22
N ASP A 97 -7.36 10.17 20.61
CA ASP A 97 -6.92 8.79 20.42
C ASP A 97 -5.41 8.68 20.66
N ASP A 98 -4.94 7.46 20.82
CA ASP A 98 -3.53 7.14 21.04
C ASP A 98 -3.18 5.83 20.33
N TRP A 99 -2.06 5.81 19.60
CA TRP A 99 -1.62 4.60 18.92
C TRP A 99 -1.35 3.45 19.90
N ARG A 100 -1.05 3.74 21.16
CA ARG A 100 -0.87 2.75 22.23
C ARG A 100 -2.19 2.08 22.61
N TRP A 101 -3.32 2.79 22.49
CA TRP A 101 -4.65 2.20 22.70
C TRP A 101 -5.01 1.28 21.52
N HIS A 102 -4.67 1.69 20.29
CA HIS A 102 -4.77 0.82 19.12
C HIS A 102 -3.92 -0.45 19.29
N MET A 103 -2.67 -0.33 19.74
CA MET A 103 -1.81 -1.48 20.04
C MET A 103 -2.44 -2.41 21.09
N TYR A 104 -2.96 -1.87 22.19
CA TYR A 104 -3.64 -2.67 23.21
C TYR A 104 -4.82 -3.46 22.64
N ASP A 105 -5.68 -2.81 21.86
CA ASP A 105 -6.81 -3.46 21.21
C ASP A 105 -6.35 -4.57 20.24
N THR A 106 -5.26 -4.35 19.51
CA THR A 106 -4.70 -5.36 18.60
C THR A 106 -4.08 -6.54 19.35
N VAL A 107 -3.30 -6.32 20.41
CA VAL A 107 -2.73 -7.40 21.23
C VAL A 107 -3.84 -8.23 21.86
N LYS A 108 -4.83 -7.57 22.49
CA LYS A 108 -6.00 -8.25 23.05
C LYS A 108 -6.80 -8.98 21.97
N GLY A 109 -7.02 -8.36 20.83
CA GLY A 109 -7.78 -8.93 19.72
C GLY A 109 -7.09 -10.12 19.06
N SER A 110 -5.76 -10.18 19.12
CA SER A 110 -4.96 -11.33 18.70
C SER A 110 -4.96 -12.48 19.71
N ASP A 111 -5.68 -12.33 20.83
CA ASP A 111 -5.70 -13.27 21.95
C ASP A 111 -4.28 -13.57 22.47
N TRP A 112 -3.44 -12.53 22.55
CA TRP A 112 -2.02 -12.57 22.93
C TRP A 112 -1.12 -13.48 22.07
N LEU A 113 -1.61 -14.00 20.94
CA LEU A 113 -0.81 -14.79 20.00
C LEU A 113 -0.02 -13.90 19.02
N GLY A 114 -0.36 -12.62 18.90
CA GLY A 114 0.31 -11.70 18.00
C GLY A 114 1.65 -11.19 18.54
N ASP A 115 2.65 -11.15 17.68
CA ASP A 115 3.98 -10.61 17.98
C ASP A 115 3.91 -9.11 18.28
N GLN A 116 4.19 -8.74 19.54
CA GLN A 116 3.90 -7.40 20.03
C GLN A 116 4.85 -6.32 19.47
N ASP A 117 6.05 -6.70 19.03
CA ASP A 117 6.98 -5.81 18.32
C ASP A 117 6.44 -5.42 16.94
N ALA A 118 5.92 -6.39 16.18
CA ALA A 118 5.26 -6.14 14.90
C ALA A 118 3.98 -5.31 15.08
N ILE A 119 3.15 -5.63 16.09
CA ILE A 119 1.94 -4.86 16.41
C ILE A 119 2.30 -3.42 16.82
N HIS A 120 3.33 -3.24 17.66
CA HIS A 120 3.82 -1.92 18.04
C HIS A 120 4.20 -1.11 16.80
N TYR A 121 5.04 -1.66 15.92
CA TYR A 121 5.44 -0.99 14.69
C TYR A 121 4.22 -0.59 13.85
N MET A 122 3.32 -1.55 13.58
CA MET A 122 2.11 -1.32 12.79
C MET A 122 1.24 -0.20 13.37
N CYS A 123 0.92 -0.24 14.66
CA CYS A 123 0.02 0.73 15.28
C CYS A 123 0.66 2.13 15.36
N ARG A 124 1.97 2.21 15.63
CA ARG A 124 2.72 3.47 15.70
C ARG A 124 2.85 4.15 14.34
N GLU A 125 3.09 3.39 13.27
CA GLU A 125 3.26 3.94 11.92
C GLU A 125 1.93 4.17 11.19
N ALA A 126 0.82 3.56 11.65
CA ALA A 126 -0.49 3.70 11.01
C ALA A 126 -0.94 5.15 10.72
N PRO A 127 -0.80 6.14 11.63
CA PRO A 127 -1.11 7.53 11.33
C PRO A 127 -0.36 8.08 10.12
N LYS A 128 0.95 7.83 10.03
CA LYS A 128 1.78 8.30 8.91
C LYS A 128 1.40 7.62 7.61
N ALA A 129 1.16 6.31 7.64
CA ALA A 129 0.76 5.54 6.46
C ALA A 129 -0.60 5.97 5.90
N VAL A 130 -1.57 6.28 6.77
CA VAL A 130 -2.88 6.79 6.32
C VAL A 130 -2.79 8.21 5.75
N ILE A 131 -1.96 9.07 6.35
CA ILE A 131 -1.72 10.41 5.82
C ILE A 131 -0.99 10.34 4.47
N GLU A 132 -0.04 9.42 4.30
CA GLU A 132 0.61 9.16 3.01
C GLU A 132 -0.43 8.82 1.92
N LEU A 133 -1.39 7.96 2.22
CA LEU A 133 -2.48 7.63 1.29
C LEU A 133 -3.35 8.84 0.94
N GLU A 134 -3.65 9.69 1.93
CA GLU A 134 -4.42 10.93 1.69
C GLU A 134 -3.66 11.88 0.75
N HIS A 135 -2.35 12.06 0.97
CA HIS A 135 -1.48 12.86 0.10
C HIS A 135 -1.30 12.25 -1.30
N MET A 136 -1.40 10.92 -1.44
CA MET A 136 -1.47 10.23 -2.73
C MET A 136 -2.79 10.47 -3.47
N GLY A 137 -3.78 11.09 -2.83
CA GLY A 137 -5.08 11.41 -3.38
C GLY A 137 -6.17 10.38 -3.06
N LEU A 138 -6.03 9.58 -2.01
CA LEU A 138 -7.10 8.67 -1.58
C LEU A 138 -8.31 9.51 -1.11
N PRO A 139 -9.49 9.34 -1.73
CA PRO A 139 -10.67 10.14 -1.43
C PRO A 139 -11.37 9.68 -0.15
N PHE A 140 -10.73 9.87 1.00
CA PHE A 140 -11.36 9.64 2.30
C PHE A 140 -12.62 10.51 2.46
N SER A 141 -13.63 9.95 3.12
CA SER A 141 -14.76 10.73 3.62
C SER A 141 -14.26 11.79 4.60
N ARG A 142 -14.99 12.90 4.72
CA ARG A 142 -14.53 14.08 5.48
C ARG A 142 -15.43 14.41 6.66
N THR A 143 -14.84 14.95 7.72
CA THR A 143 -15.56 15.63 8.79
C THR A 143 -15.98 17.04 8.33
N PRO A 144 -16.88 17.74 9.06
CA PRO A 144 -17.21 19.14 8.77
C PRO A 144 -16.00 20.08 8.76
N GLU A 145 -14.94 19.74 9.49
CA GLU A 145 -13.68 20.47 9.59
C GLU A 145 -12.71 20.15 8.43
N GLY A 146 -13.08 19.25 7.51
CA GLY A 146 -12.26 18.84 6.38
C GLY A 146 -11.22 17.77 6.69
N LEU A 147 -11.22 17.22 7.90
CA LEU A 147 -10.33 16.13 8.31
C LEU A 147 -10.83 14.77 7.79
N ILE A 148 -9.97 13.75 7.82
CA ILE A 148 -10.36 12.37 7.49
C ILE A 148 -11.40 11.89 8.49
N TYR A 149 -12.59 11.52 8.00
CA TYR A 149 -13.65 10.93 8.80
C TYR A 149 -13.25 9.54 9.30
N GLN A 150 -13.55 9.26 10.58
CA GLN A 150 -13.29 7.97 11.22
C GLN A 150 -14.58 7.41 11.83
N ARG A 151 -14.86 6.12 11.61
CA ARG A 151 -16.04 5.44 12.15
C ARG A 151 -15.68 4.48 13.29
N PRO A 152 -16.64 4.12 14.17
CA PRO A 152 -16.45 3.01 15.09
C PRO A 152 -16.32 1.69 14.33
N PHE A 153 -15.57 0.76 14.92
CA PHE A 153 -15.45 -0.62 14.43
C PHE A 153 -15.30 -1.57 15.61
N GLY A 154 -15.55 -2.87 15.36
CA GLY A 154 -15.50 -3.90 16.40
C GLY A 154 -14.14 -3.98 17.07
N GLY A 155 -14.13 -4.20 18.39
CA GLY A 155 -12.89 -4.41 19.16
C GLY A 155 -12.03 -3.17 19.38
N GLN A 156 -12.55 -1.97 19.11
CA GLN A 156 -11.80 -0.71 19.28
C GLN A 156 -12.25 0.05 20.53
N SER A 157 -11.31 0.34 21.42
CA SER A 157 -11.56 1.02 22.69
C SER A 157 -10.63 2.21 22.93
N LEU A 158 -11.05 3.14 23.78
CA LEU A 158 -10.20 4.20 24.32
C LEU A 158 -9.60 3.75 25.66
N GLU A 159 -8.49 4.38 26.06
CA GLU A 159 -7.87 4.20 27.39
C GLU A 159 -7.66 2.73 27.82
N TYR A 160 -7.03 1.94 26.95
CA TYR A 160 -6.72 0.52 27.22
C TYR A 160 -7.96 -0.31 27.63
N GLY A 161 -9.08 -0.14 26.92
CA GLY A 161 -10.31 -0.89 27.18
C GLY A 161 -11.29 -0.23 28.15
N LYS A 162 -10.95 0.92 28.74
CA LYS A 162 -11.72 1.53 29.84
C LYS A 162 -12.51 2.77 29.42
N GLY A 163 -12.14 3.42 28.33
CA GLY A 163 -12.70 4.69 27.87
C GLY A 163 -13.87 4.57 26.88
N GLY A 164 -14.47 3.39 26.74
CA GLY A 164 -15.57 3.16 25.80
C GLY A 164 -15.13 2.99 24.34
N GLN A 165 -16.08 3.09 23.41
CA GLN A 165 -15.89 2.80 21.99
C GLN A 165 -15.04 3.87 21.29
N ALA A 166 -13.93 3.45 20.68
CA ALA A 166 -13.11 4.33 19.85
C ALA A 166 -13.67 4.49 18.43
N ARG A 167 -13.24 5.56 17.75
CA ARG A 167 -13.58 5.88 16.35
C ARG A 167 -12.31 6.12 15.56
N ARG A 168 -11.64 5.05 15.13
CA ARG A 168 -10.31 5.16 14.48
C ARG A 168 -10.20 4.53 13.09
N THR A 169 -11.30 3.98 12.58
CA THR A 169 -11.34 3.41 11.22
C THR A 169 -11.59 4.51 10.21
N CYS A 170 -10.54 4.94 9.52
CA CYS A 170 -10.59 5.89 8.42
C CYS A 170 -11.24 5.22 7.20
N CYS A 171 -12.21 5.86 6.56
CA CYS A 171 -12.94 5.22 5.47
C CYS A 171 -13.27 6.17 4.31
N ALA A 172 -13.43 5.58 3.12
CA ALA A 172 -14.02 6.22 1.96
C ALA A 172 -15.40 5.60 1.74
N ALA A 173 -16.40 6.15 2.41
CA ALA A 173 -17.71 5.53 2.60
C ALA A 173 -17.57 4.05 3.03
N ASP A 174 -18.11 3.12 2.25
CA ASP A 174 -18.03 1.67 2.40
C ASP A 174 -17.21 1.00 1.28
N ARG A 175 -16.34 1.77 0.59
CA ARG A 175 -15.55 1.31 -0.56
C ARG A 175 -14.07 1.65 -0.40
N THR A 176 -13.56 1.58 0.84
CA THR A 176 -12.19 2.01 1.15
C THR A 176 -11.14 1.21 0.39
N GLY A 177 -11.34 -0.09 0.19
CA GLY A 177 -10.46 -0.95 -0.58
C GLY A 177 -10.41 -0.58 -2.07
N HIS A 178 -11.57 -0.28 -2.66
CA HIS A 178 -11.65 0.22 -4.03
C HIS A 178 -10.90 1.54 -4.19
N ALA A 179 -11.18 2.51 -3.32
CA ALA A 179 -10.51 3.81 -3.33
C ALA A 179 -8.99 3.64 -3.16
N MET A 180 -8.55 2.87 -2.17
CA MET A 180 -7.14 2.63 -1.88
C MET A 180 -6.41 1.96 -3.03
N LEU A 181 -6.97 0.88 -3.60
CA LEU A 181 -6.29 0.13 -4.65
C LEU A 181 -6.17 0.94 -5.94
N HIS A 182 -7.21 1.70 -6.32
CA HIS A 182 -7.14 2.59 -7.47
C HIS A 182 -6.16 3.74 -7.26
N THR A 183 -6.12 4.34 -6.06
CA THR A 183 -5.13 5.38 -5.72
C THR A 183 -3.71 4.82 -5.79
N MET A 184 -3.45 3.65 -5.20
CA MET A 184 -2.13 3.03 -5.22
C MET A 184 -1.70 2.66 -6.65
N TYR A 185 -2.56 2.03 -7.44
CA TYR A 185 -2.25 1.70 -8.83
C TYR A 185 -1.99 2.96 -9.67
N GLY A 186 -2.81 4.00 -9.53
CA GLY A 186 -2.57 5.27 -10.22
C GLY A 186 -1.25 5.93 -9.81
N ASN A 187 -0.85 5.81 -8.55
CA ASN A 187 0.43 6.32 -8.07
C ASN A 187 1.62 5.44 -8.50
N SER A 188 1.46 4.12 -8.62
CA SER A 188 2.55 3.24 -9.07
C SER A 188 2.99 3.55 -10.49
N LEU A 189 2.10 4.06 -11.34
CA LEU A 189 2.41 4.49 -12.72
C LEU A 189 3.35 5.70 -12.80
N LYS A 190 3.64 6.37 -11.67
CA LYS A 190 4.61 7.46 -11.60
C LYS A 190 6.06 6.96 -11.52
N TYR A 191 6.25 5.69 -11.15
CA TYR A 191 7.54 5.08 -10.90
C TYR A 191 7.94 4.12 -12.02
N ASP A 192 9.25 3.91 -12.18
CA ASP A 192 9.82 3.00 -13.18
C ASP A 192 9.85 1.54 -12.67
N ALA A 193 8.66 0.96 -12.48
CA ALA A 193 8.50 -0.45 -12.16
C ALA A 193 7.92 -1.20 -13.36
N THR A 194 8.48 -2.37 -13.66
CA THR A 194 7.99 -3.22 -14.77
C THR A 194 6.87 -4.13 -14.29
N PHE A 195 5.71 -4.09 -14.94
CA PHE A 195 4.57 -4.94 -14.59
C PHE A 195 4.43 -6.11 -15.57
N PHE A 196 4.49 -7.33 -15.04
CA PHE A 196 4.13 -8.57 -15.72
C PHE A 196 2.70 -8.94 -15.33
N VAL A 197 1.74 -8.40 -16.09
CA VAL A 197 0.31 -8.54 -15.83
C VAL A 197 -0.23 -9.83 -16.44
N GLU A 198 -1.06 -10.54 -15.68
CA GLU A 198 -1.60 -11.87 -16.01
C GLU A 198 -0.53 -12.96 -16.14
N TYR A 199 0.54 -12.84 -15.34
CA TYR A 199 1.56 -13.87 -15.15
C TYR A 199 1.32 -14.64 -13.86
N PHE A 200 1.38 -15.97 -13.94
CA PHE A 200 1.15 -16.86 -12.80
C PHE A 200 2.49 -17.34 -12.23
N GLY A 201 2.80 -16.99 -10.98
CA GLY A 201 3.96 -17.54 -10.28
C GLY A 201 3.73 -19.01 -9.96
N LEU A 202 4.67 -19.87 -10.35
CA LEU A 202 4.60 -21.31 -10.13
C LEU A 202 5.33 -21.69 -8.84
N ASP A 203 6.64 -21.44 -8.82
CA ASP A 203 7.53 -21.84 -7.74
C ASP A 203 8.62 -20.78 -7.51
N LEU A 204 9.28 -20.86 -6.36
CA LEU A 204 10.46 -20.06 -6.06
C LEU A 204 11.71 -20.73 -6.65
N LEU A 205 12.66 -19.90 -7.10
CA LEU A 205 14.01 -20.35 -7.44
C LEU A 205 14.86 -20.28 -6.17
N MET A 206 15.18 -21.45 -5.60
CA MET A 206 15.88 -21.58 -4.33
C MET A 206 17.34 -21.97 -4.55
N GLU A 207 18.25 -21.32 -3.84
CA GLU A 207 19.68 -21.67 -3.77
C GLU A 207 20.14 -21.46 -2.33
N ASP A 208 20.64 -22.53 -1.68
CA ASP A 208 21.21 -22.52 -0.32
C ASP A 208 20.32 -22.06 0.86
N GLY A 209 18.99 -21.97 0.70
CA GLY A 209 18.01 -21.78 1.79
C GLY A 209 17.12 -20.58 1.63
#